data_AF-A0A2E6SVP9-F1
#
_entry.id   AF-A0A2E6SVP9-F1
#
_cell.length_a   1.000
_cell.length_b   1.000
_cell.length_c   1.000
_cell.angle_alpha   90.00
_cell.angle_beta   90.00
_cell.angle_gamma   90.00
#
_symmetry.space_group_name_H-M   'P 1'
#
loop_
_entity.id
_entity.type
_entity.pdbx_description
1 polymer ?
#
loop_
_entity_poly.entity_id
_entity_poly.type
_entity_poly.pdbx_seq_one_letter_code
_entity_poly.pdbx_strand_id
1 'polypeptide(L)' 'MEDKIKMEKGFIETTENLVLELLKKHYSSPHCKIDAFTKEKMKGLIKRAIFQEVEYLSEYPENYFGVHGQDHLQN' A
#
# COMPACT_ATOMS: atom_id res chain seq x y z
N MET A 1 3.94 -20.56 -6.55
CA MET A 1 2.88 -19.58 -6.22
C MET A 1 3.19 -18.88 -4.92
N GLU A 2 3.47 -19.63 -3.85
CA GLU A 2 3.83 -19.08 -2.53
C GLU A 2 4.97 -18.05 -2.57
N ASP A 3 6.06 -18.31 -3.31
CA ASP A 3 7.16 -17.34 -3.43
C ASP A 3 6.74 -16.02 -4.09
N LYS A 4 5.83 -16.08 -5.08
CA LYS A 4 5.30 -14.89 -5.74
C LYS A 4 4.43 -14.07 -4.79
N ILE A 5 3.56 -14.75 -4.03
CA ILE A 5 2.73 -14.12 -2.99
C ILE A 5 3.62 -13.45 -1.94
N LYS A 6 4.70 -14.12 -1.50
CA LYS A 6 5.62 -13.57 -0.51
C LYS A 6 6.35 -12.33 -1.03
N MET A 7 6.84 -12.35 -2.27
CA MET A 7 7.48 -11.20 -2.91
C MET A 7 6.51 -10.03 -3.03
N GLU A 8 5.31 -10.28 -3.52
CA GLU A 8 4.27 -9.27 -3.72
C GLU A 8 3.83 -8.66 -2.38
N LYS A 9 3.64 -9.47 -1.35
CA LYS A 9 3.35 -8.99 0.00
C LYS A 9 4.47 -8.07 0.51
N GLY A 10 5.73 -8.42 0.28
CA GLY A 10 6.87 -7.56 0.62
C GLY A 10 6.88 -6.23 -0.14
N PHE A 11 6.46 -6.23 -1.41
CA PHE A 11 6.28 -5.01 -2.20
C PHE A 11 5.16 -4.13 -1.62
N ILE A 12 4.02 -4.72 -1.27
CA ILE A 12 2.88 -4.00 -0.67
C ILE A 12 3.28 -3.39 0.69
N GLU A 13 3.97 -4.14 1.55
CA GLU A 13 4.48 -3.67 2.85
C GLU A 13 5.52 -2.54 2.68
N THR A 14 6.40 -2.65 1.69
CA THR A 14 7.36 -1.57 1.34
C THR A 14 6.64 -0.31 0.90
N THR A 15 5.57 -0.47 0.11
CA THR A 15 4.72 0.64 -0.34
C THR A 15 4.04 1.34 0.83
N GLU A 16 3.51 0.58 1.81
CA GLU A 16 2.96 1.16 3.04
C GLU A 16 3.96 2.04 3.76
N ASN A 17 5.15 1.49 4.02
CA ASN A 17 6.20 2.19 4.75
C ASN A 17 6.58 3.50 4.04
N LEU A 18 6.81 3.45 2.72
CA LEU A 18 7.16 4.62 1.93
C LEU A 18 6.07 5.70 2.00
N VAL A 19 4.81 5.32 1.79
CA VAL A 19 3.69 6.28 1.80
C VAL A 19 3.52 6.90 3.19
N LEU A 20 3.61 6.12 4.26
CA LEU A 20 3.51 6.63 5.63
C LEU A 20 4.66 7.58 5.98
N GLU A 21 5.88 7.29 5.51
CA GLU A 21 7.03 8.19 5.69
C GLU A 21 6.85 9.50 4.91
N LEU A 22 6.38 9.44 3.67
CA LEU A 22 6.10 10.63 2.87
C LEU A 22 5.01 11.50 3.51
N LEU A 23 3.95 10.88 4.02
CA LEU A 23 2.92 11.60 4.76
C LEU A 23 3.48 12.22 6.04
N LYS A 24 4.27 11.48 6.82
CA LYS A 24 4.90 12.01 8.03
C LYS A 24 5.77 13.23 7.71
N LYS A 25 6.61 13.14 6.68
CA LYS A 25 7.44 14.25 6.20
C LYS A 25 6.60 15.45 5.79
N HIS A 26 5.52 15.22 5.03
CA HIS A 26 4.61 16.28 4.62
C HIS A 26 3.92 16.95 5.82
N TYR A 27 3.44 16.16 6.78
CA TYR A 27 2.72 16.65 7.97
C TYR A 27 3.60 17.43 8.93
N SER A 28 4.90 17.15 8.95
CA SER A 28 5.91 17.89 9.72
C SER A 28 6.34 19.19 9.06
N SER A 29 5.92 19.47 7.82
CA SER A 29 6.24 20.74 7.15
C SER A 29 5.56 21.92 7.86
N PRO A 30 6.27 23.04 8.09
CA PRO A 30 5.69 24.26 8.68
C PRO A 30 4.59 24.88 7.79
N HIS A 31 4.50 24.49 6.52
CA HIS A 31 3.48 24.93 5.59
C HIS A 31 2.29 23.96 5.49
N CYS A 32 2.27 22.86 6.25
CA CYS A 32 1.17 21.90 6.21
C CYS A 32 -0.08 22.50 6.87
N LYS A 33 -1.12 22.75 6.06
CA LYS A 33 -2.40 23.31 6.51
C LYS A 33 -3.42 22.26 6.96
N ILE A 34 -3.03 20.98 6.99
CA ILE A 34 -3.91 19.87 7.34
C ILE A 34 -3.97 19.75 8.87
N ASP A 35 -5.18 19.73 9.41
CA ASP A 35 -5.42 19.57 10.85
C ASP A 35 -5.10 18.13 11.32
N ALA A 36 -4.95 17.96 12.63
CA ALA A 36 -4.57 16.67 13.22
C ALA A 36 -5.60 15.56 12.94
N PHE A 37 -6.90 15.87 12.93
CA PHE A 37 -7.95 14.88 12.68
C PHE A 37 -7.90 14.40 11.22
N THR A 38 -7.77 15.32 10.27
CA THR A 38 -7.64 14.96 8.85
C THR A 38 -6.36 14.15 8.60
N LYS A 39 -5.24 14.50 9.23
CA LYS A 39 -3.97 13.74 9.15
C LYS A 39 -4.15 12.28 9.58
N GLU A 40 -4.81 12.03 10.71
CA GLU A 40 -5.07 10.68 11.21
C GLU A 40 -6.07 9.93 10.32
N LYS A 41 -7.13 10.61 9.85
CA LYS A 41 -8.09 10.01 8.91
C LYS A 41 -7.42 9.55 7.62
N MET A 42 -6.52 10.36 7.05
CA MET A 42 -5.76 10.02 5.85
C MET A 42 -4.84 8.81 6.08
N LYS A 43 -4.10 8.79 7.19
CA LYS A 43 -3.27 7.62 7.56
C LYS A 43 -4.11 6.35 7.67
N GLY A 44 -5.24 6.41 8.37
CA GLY A 44 -6.14 5.27 8.53
C GLY A 44 -6.73 4.77 7.21
N LEU A 45 -7.08 5.68 6.30
CA LEU A 45 -7.57 5.32 4.96
C LEU A 45 -6.50 4.56 4.16
N ILE A 46 -5.27 5.05 4.15
CA ILE A 46 -4.16 4.42 3.43
C ILE A 46 -3.83 3.05 4.01
N LYS A 47 -3.69 2.94 5.34
CA LYS A 47 -3.44 1.65 6.00
C LYS A 47 -4.50 0.61 5.67
N ARG A 48 -5.77 1.01 5.70
CA ARG A 48 -6.88 0.11 5.36
C ARG A 48 -6.84 -0.30 3.89
N ALA A 49 -6.59 0.63 2.97
CA ALA A 49 -6.50 0.30 1.55
C ALA A 49 -5.36 -0.71 1.29
N ILE A 50 -4.19 -0.48 1.88
CA ILE A 50 -3.05 -1.39 1.73
C ILE A 50 -3.31 -2.75 2.37
N PHE A 51 -3.92 -2.78 3.56
CA PHE A 51 -4.33 -4.02 4.20
C PHE A 51 -5.29 -4.83 3.30
N GLN A 52 -6.25 -4.16 2.66
CA GLN A 52 -7.18 -4.81 1.72
C GLN A 52 -6.47 -5.40 0.49
N GLU A 53 -5.38 -4.78 0.00
CA GLU A 53 -4.56 -5.36 -1.06
C GLU A 53 -3.88 -6.67 -0.61
N VAL A 54 -3.36 -6.70 0.63
CA VAL A 54 -2.78 -7.92 1.20
C VAL A 54 -3.83 -9.00 1.40
N GLU A 55 -5.04 -8.64 1.85
CA GLU A 55 -6.17 -9.58 1.95
C GLU A 55 -6.54 -10.13 0.57
N TYR A 56 -6.67 -9.28 -0.44
CA TYR A 56 -7.02 -9.70 -1.79
C TYR A 56 -5.98 -10.64 -2.40
N LEU A 57 -4.68 -10.33 -2.25
CA LEU A 57 -3.57 -11.20 -2.64
C LEU A 57 -3.62 -12.55 -1.92
N SER A 58 -4.00 -12.56 -0.64
CA SER A 58 -4.01 -13.77 0.19
C SER A 58 -5.22 -14.67 -0.12
N GLU A 59 -6.40 -14.08 -0.32
CA GLU A 59 -7.65 -14.81 -0.57
C GLU A 59 -7.77 -15.28 -2.02
N TYR A 60 -7.34 -14.46 -2.98
CA TYR A 60 -7.51 -14.73 -4.41
C TYR A 60 -6.22 -14.45 -5.21
N PRO A 61 -5.11 -15.15 -4.93
CA PRO A 61 -3.81 -14.85 -5.53
C PRO A 61 -3.80 -14.93 -7.05
N GLU A 62 -4.52 -15.90 -7.65
CA GLU A 62 -4.60 -16.02 -9.11
C GLU A 62 -5.31 -14.82 -9.76
N ASN A 63 -6.39 -14.33 -9.14
CA ASN A 63 -7.11 -13.15 -9.62
C ASN A 63 -6.27 -11.89 -9.43
N TYR A 64 -5.62 -11.75 -8.26
CA TYR A 64 -4.71 -10.65 -7.98
C TYR A 64 -3.62 -10.56 -9.06
N PHE A 65 -2.92 -11.66 -9.34
CA PHE A 65 -1.90 -11.68 -10.40
C PHE A 65 -2.49 -11.59 -11.81
N GLY A 66 -3.75 -11.96 -12.02
CA GLY A 66 -4.45 -11.73 -13.28
C GLY A 66 -4.72 -10.24 -13.54
N VAL A 67 -5.01 -9.47 -12.49
CA VAL A 67 -5.27 -8.02 -12.57
C VAL A 67 -3.97 -7.21 -12.58
N HIS A 68 -3.02 -7.56 -11.70
CA HIS A 68 -1.80 -6.77 -11.46
C HIS A 68 -0.54 -7.35 -12.13
N GLY A 69 -0.59 -8.62 -12.56
CA GLY A 69 0.57 -9.34 -13.12
C GLY A 69 0.63 -9.39 -14.64
N GLN A 70 -0.35 -8.83 -15.38
CA GLN A 70 -0.24 -8.74 -16.85
C GLN A 70 0.94 -7.87 -17.30
N ASP A 71 1.33 -6.85 -16.51
CA ASP A 71 2.49 -6.01 -16.82
C ASP A 71 3.84 -6.67 -16.50
N HIS A 72 3.85 -7.71 -15.66
CA HIS A 72 5.06 -8.52 -15.37
C HIS A 72 5.33 -9.64 -16.38
N LEU A 73 4.37 -9.94 -17.27
CA LEU A 73 4.54 -10.95 -18.33
C LEU A 73 5.08 -10.35 -19.65
N GLN A 74 5.21 -9.02 -19.74
CA GLN A 74 5.71 -8.31 -20.91
C GLN A 74 7.10 -7.66 -20.73
N ASN A 75 7.76 -7.84 -19.57
CA ASN A 75 9.12 -7.36 -19.33
C ASN A 75 10.07 -8.50 -18.96
#